data_AF-A0A4Y8BUM5-F1
#
_entry.id   AF-A0A4Y8BUM5-F1
#
_cell.length_a   1.000
_cell.length_b   1.000
_cell.length_c   1.000
_cell.angle_alpha   90.00
_cell.angle_beta   90.00
_cell.angle_gamma   90.00
#
_symmetry.space_group_name_H-M   'P 1'
#
loop_
_entity.id
_entity.type
_entity.pdbx_description
1 polymer ?
#
loop_
_entity_poly.entity_id
_entity_poly.type
_entity_poly.pdbx_seq_one_letter_code
_entity_poly.pdbx_strand_id
1 'polypeptide(L)' 'KGVIRDVARVCDMSIQDADELAKLVPEELKITLDAAYEKEPKIKEFIDRHPKGPEVWEYARALEGLNR' A
#
# COMPACT_ATOMS: atom_id res chain seq x y z
N LYS A 1 -2.32 5.64 -4.52
CA LYS A 1 -0.94 5.86 -4.01
C LYS A 1 -0.86 6.73 -2.75
N GLY A 2 -1.54 7.89 -2.67
CA GLY A 2 -1.50 8.76 -1.48
C GLY A 2 -1.94 8.07 -0.18
N VAL A 3 -2.94 7.20 -0.27
CA VAL A 3 -3.47 6.45 0.88
C VAL A 3 -2.41 5.61 1.60
N ILE A 4 -1.55 4.91 0.87
CA ILE A 4 -0.48 4.08 1.42
C ILE A 4 0.48 4.93 2.26
N ARG A 5 0.91 6.08 1.75
CA ARG A 5 1.89 6.94 2.45
C ARG A 5 1.34 7.53 3.74
N ASP A 6 0.06 7.91 3.74
CA ASP A 6 -0.55 8.48 4.94
C ASP A 6 -0.83 7.41 6.00
N VAL A 7 -1.26 6.21 5.59
CA VAL A 7 -1.42 5.08 6.53
C VAL A 7 -0.06 4.64 7.07
N ALA A 8 0.96 4.55 6.21
CA ALA A 8 2.31 4.22 6.63
C ALA A 8 2.85 5.20 7.68
N ARG A 9 2.57 6.51 7.53
CA ARG A 9 2.93 7.53 8.52
C ARG A 9 2.25 7.28 9.88
N VAL A 10 0.97 6.90 9.86
CA VAL A 10 0.19 6.62 11.09
C VAL A 10 0.64 5.33 11.77
N CYS A 11 1.01 4.32 10.99
CA CYS A 11 1.51 3.04 11.49
C CYS A 11 2.99 3.09 11.86
N ASP A 12 3.66 4.25 11.91
CA ASP A 12 5.12 4.33 12.18
C ASP A 12 5.95 3.44 11.22
N MET A 13 5.56 3.34 9.95
CA MET A 13 6.36 2.76 8.86
C MET A 13 7.24 3.85 8.26
N SER A 14 8.47 3.51 7.89
CA SER A 14 9.40 4.50 7.34
C SER A 14 8.88 5.06 6.00
N ILE A 15 9.21 6.31 5.70
CA ILE A 15 8.83 6.93 4.42
C ILE A 15 9.44 6.17 3.23
N GLN A 16 10.62 5.57 3.42
CA GLN A 16 11.28 4.78 2.38
C GLN A 16 10.49 3.49 2.07
N ASP A 17 10.08 2.77 3.11
CA ASP A 17 9.26 1.56 2.99
C ASP A 17 7.89 1.86 2.36
N ALA A 18 7.27 2.96 2.80
CA ALA A 18 6.00 3.44 2.24
C ALA A 18 6.12 3.78 0.74
N ASP A 19 7.24 4.39 0.33
CA ASP A 19 7.49 4.75 -1.06
C ASP A 19 7.82 3.53 -1.92
N GLU A 20 8.56 2.55 -1.38
CA GLU A 20 8.80 1.25 -2.03
C GLU A 20 7.46 0.56 -2.31
N LEU A 21 6.60 0.42 -1.30
CA LEU A 21 5.27 -0.19 -1.46
C LEU A 21 4.40 0.58 -2.46
N ALA A 22 4.41 1.92 -2.41
CA ALA A 22 3.63 2.76 -3.33
C ALA A 22 4.13 2.71 -4.78
N LYS A 23 5.40 2.40 -5.01
CA LYS A 23 5.99 2.20 -6.35
C LYS A 23 5.62 0.86 -6.95
N LEU A 24 5.40 -0.16 -6.13
CA LEU A 24 4.93 -1.47 -6.59
C LEU A 24 3.50 -1.40 -7.16
N VAL A 25 2.68 -0.43 -6.73
CA VAL A 25 1.33 -0.22 -7.25
C VAL A 25 1.40 0.38 -8.67
N PRO A 26 0.87 -0.30 -9.71
CA PRO A 26 0.87 0.17 -11.08
C PRO A 26 0.16 1.53 -11.25
N GLU A 27 0.59 2.34 -12.22
CA GLU A 27 -0.02 3.63 -12.56
C GLU A 27 -1.10 3.49 -13.63
N GLU A 28 -2.04 2.59 -13.40
CA GLU A 28 -3.20 2.42 -14.28
C GLU A 28 -4.36 3.32 -13.84
N LEU A 29 -5.05 3.88 -14.84
CA LEU A 29 -6.22 4.73 -14.60
C LEU A 29 -7.33 3.87 -13.97
N LYS A 30 -7.72 4.21 -12.73
CA LYS A 30 -8.73 3.49 -11.90
C LYS A 30 -8.32 2.10 -11.38
N ILE A 31 -7.03 1.81 -11.25
CA ILE A 31 -6.61 0.59 -10.54
C ILE A 31 -6.91 0.70 -9.03
N THR A 32 -7.44 -0.36 -8.44
CA THR A 32 -7.63 -0.50 -6.99
C THR A 32 -6.42 -1.18 -6.36
N LEU A 33 -6.24 -1.01 -5.04
CA LEU A 33 -5.18 -1.69 -4.30
C LEU A 33 -5.31 -3.21 -4.39
N ASP A 34 -6.53 -3.77 -4.34
CA ASP A 34 -6.74 -5.21 -4.55
C ASP A 34 -6.31 -5.66 -5.95
N ALA A 35 -6.69 -4.92 -7.00
CA ALA A 35 -6.25 -5.25 -8.36
C ALA A 35 -4.73 -5.13 -8.52
N ALA A 36 -4.10 -4.16 -7.86
CA ALA A 36 -2.64 -4.04 -7.84
C ALA A 36 -1.98 -5.22 -7.13
N TYR A 37 -2.55 -5.69 -6.00
CA TYR A 37 -2.07 -6.84 -5.25
C TYR A 37 -2.14 -8.14 -6.05
N GLU A 38 -3.20 -8.33 -6.84
CA GLU A 38 -3.32 -9.50 -7.72
C GLU A 38 -2.35 -9.45 -8.90
N LYS A 39 -2.04 -8.25 -9.41
CA LYS A 39 -1.13 -8.06 -10.54
C LYS A 39 0.34 -8.14 -10.17
N GLU A 40 0.73 -7.58 -9.02
CA GLU A 40 2.13 -7.47 -8.61
C GLU A 40 2.42 -8.34 -7.37
N PRO A 41 2.99 -9.54 -7.53
CA PRO A 41 3.29 -10.43 -6.41
C PRO A 41 4.32 -9.85 -5.43
N LYS A 42 5.16 -8.89 -5.85
CA LYS A 42 6.09 -8.21 -4.94
C LYS A 42 5.38 -7.42 -3.85
N ILE A 43 4.15 -6.97 -4.07
CA ILE A 43 3.36 -6.31 -3.01
C ILE A 43 3.13 -7.28 -1.87
N LYS A 44 2.75 -8.53 -2.19
CA LYS A 44 2.57 -9.59 -1.19
C LYS A 44 3.88 -9.91 -0.46
N GLU A 45 4.98 -10.02 -1.20
CA GLU A 45 6.30 -10.28 -0.59
C GLU A 45 6.74 -9.16 0.36
N PHE A 46 6.51 -7.89 -0.03
CA PHE A 46 6.80 -6.74 0.83
C PHE A 46 5.97 -6.77 2.12
N ILE A 47 4.67 -7.07 1.98
CA ILE A 47 3.73 -7.14 3.09
C ILE A 47 4.14 -8.25 4.07
N ASP A 48 4.52 -9.42 3.57
CA ASP A 48 4.93 -10.56 4.41
C ASP A 48 6.29 -10.31 5.08
N ARG A 49 7.22 -9.67 4.37
CA ARG A 49 8.57 -9.34 4.87
C ARG A 49 8.54 -8.26 5.95
N HIS A 50 7.66 -7.27 5.84
CA HIS A 50 7.65 -6.13 6.73
C HIS A 50 6.66 -6.35 7.90
N PRO A 51 7.07 -6.19 9.18
CA PRO A 51 6.19 -6.48 10.32
C PRO A 51 4.91 -5.64 10.34
N LYS A 52 4.98 -4.43 9.77
CA LYS A 52 3.85 -3.49 9.63
C LYS A 52 3.19 -3.51 8.26
N GLY A 53 3.70 -4.31 7.34
CA GLY A 53 3.18 -4.43 5.98
C GLY A 53 1.71 -4.82 5.94
N PRO A 54 1.27 -5.85 6.68
CA PRO A 54 -0.12 -6.33 6.62
C PRO A 54 -1.09 -5.28 7.16
N GLU A 55 -0.74 -4.65 8.28
CA GLU A 55 -1.54 -3.62 8.93
C GLU A 55 -1.69 -2.38 8.02
N VAL A 56 -0.58 -1.87 7.47
CA VAL A 56 -0.61 -0.72 6.55
C VAL A 56 -1.41 -1.04 5.30
N TRP A 57 -1.28 -2.25 4.76
CA TRP A 57 -2.00 -2.66 3.56
C TRP A 57 -3.51 -2.77 3.81
N GLU A 58 -3.92 -3.35 4.93
CA GLU A 58 -5.34 -3.49 5.29
C GLU A 58 -6.01 -2.12 5.47
N TYR A 59 -5.38 -1.22 6.23
CA TYR A 59 -5.90 0.14 6.39
C TYR A 59 -5.88 0.93 5.08
N ALA A 60 -4.85 0.77 4.25
CA ALA A 60 -4.80 1.42 2.94
C ALA A 60 -5.96 0.98 2.04
N ARG A 61 -6.30 -0.32 2.04
CA ARG A 61 -7.49 -0.85 1.34
C ARG A 61 -8.79 -0.33 1.92
N ALA A 62 -8.93 -0.30 3.25
CA ALA A 62 -10.14 0.19 3.90
C ALA A 62 -10.40 1.69 3.65
N LEU A 63 -9.33 2.47 3.51
CA LEU A 63 -9.39 3.90 3.23
C LEU A 63 -9.36 4.22 1.73
N GLU A 64 -9.15 3.24 0.85
CA GLU A 64 -9.19 3.43 -0.58
C GLU A 64 -10.61 3.80 -1.03
N GLY A 65 -10.74 4.94 -1.73
CA GLY A 65 -12.05 5.42 -2.21
C GLY A 65 -12.83 6.26 -1.20
N LEU A 66 -12.35 6.41 0.04
CA LEU A 66 -12.86 7.48 0.92
C LEU A 66 -12.32 8.83 0.44
N ASN A 67 -13.21 9.80 0.29
CA ASN A 67 -12.80 11.18 0.03
C ASN A 67 -11.91 11.67 1.17
N ARG A 68 -10.73 12.15 0.81
CA ARG A 68 -9.72 12.72 1.70
C ARG A 68 -9.58 14.21 1.44
#